data_AF-A0A1Q8BP53-F1
#
_entry.id   AF-A0A1Q8BP53-F1
#
_cell.length_a   1.000
_cell.length_b   1.000
_cell.length_c   1.000
_cell.angle_alpha   90.00
_cell.angle_beta   90.00
_cell.angle_gamma   90.00
#
_symmetry.space_group_name_H-M   'P 1'
#
loop_
_entity.id
_entity.type
_entity.pdbx_description
1 polymer ?
#
loop_
_entity_poly.entity_id
_entity_poly.type
_entity_poly.pdbx_seq_one_letter_code
_entity_poly.pdbx_strand_id
1 'polypeptide(L)'
;MGAGETASVKAKVKNMGTVAWPALLPGAKYRVALGNHWLDKNGKTVVVLDDGRADLPHDIKAGEEVELTLPIKAPKAAGDYTLELDLVHEGLSWFTAHGSQIAKVNIKVQ
;
A
#
# COMPACT_ATOMS: atom_id res chain seq x y z
N MET A 1 -1.15 10.61 -14.71
CA MET A 1 0.07 11.05 -14.02
C MET A 1 1.17 11.19 -15.05
N GLY A 2 2.13 12.08 -14.85
CA GLY A 2 3.36 12.14 -15.62
C GLY A 2 4.30 10.98 -15.27
N ALA A 3 5.14 10.58 -16.22
CA ALA A 3 6.21 9.63 -15.97
C ALA A 3 7.13 10.07 -14.82
N GLY A 4 7.31 9.21 -13.82
CA GLY A 4 8.13 9.51 -12.64
C GLY A 4 7.52 10.53 -11.66
N GLU A 5 6.30 11.00 -11.89
CA GLU A 5 5.59 11.95 -11.03
C GLU A 5 5.32 11.33 -9.66
N THR A 6 5.49 12.12 -8.60
CA THR A 6 5.07 11.77 -7.24
C THR A 6 3.68 12.34 -6.94
N ALA A 7 2.80 11.53 -6.38
CA ALA A 7 1.48 11.96 -5.92
C ALA A 7 1.13 11.27 -4.59
N SER A 8 -0.03 11.61 -4.03
CA SER A 8 -0.55 10.96 -2.83
C SER A 8 -1.91 10.32 -3.09
N VAL A 9 -2.10 9.10 -2.59
CA VAL A 9 -3.36 8.36 -2.64
C VAL A 9 -3.95 8.29 -1.23
N LYS A 10 -5.21 8.66 -1.09
CA LYS A 10 -5.95 8.41 0.16
C LYS A 10 -6.57 7.03 0.11
N ALA A 11 -6.38 6.26 1.17
CA ALA A 11 -6.96 4.94 1.30
C ALA A 11 -7.52 4.73 2.70
N LYS A 12 -8.71 4.14 2.77
CA LYS A 12 -9.30 3.68 4.03
C LYS A 12 -8.98 2.20 4.20
N VAL A 13 -8.39 1.84 5.32
CA VAL A 13 -8.07 0.45 5.67
C VAL A 13 -8.86 0.03 6.90
N LYS A 14 -9.26 -1.25 6.96
CA LYS A 14 -10.02 -1.84 8.07
C LYS A 14 -9.33 -3.06 8.62
N ASN A 15 -9.15 -3.12 9.93
CA ASN A 15 -8.70 -4.34 10.59
C ASN A 15 -9.85 -5.35 10.69
N MET A 16 -9.90 -6.28 9.74
CA MET A 16 -10.86 -7.39 9.75
C MET A 16 -10.38 -8.61 10.55
N GLY A 17 -9.19 -8.53 11.17
CA GLY A 17 -8.65 -9.58 12.03
C GLY A 17 -9.18 -9.50 13.46
N THR A 18 -8.57 -10.31 14.33
CA THR A 18 -8.93 -10.41 15.75
C THR A 18 -7.89 -9.78 16.68
N VAL A 19 -6.73 -9.39 16.15
CA VAL A 19 -5.61 -8.81 16.90
C VAL A 19 -5.37 -7.39 16.39
N ALA A 20 -5.01 -6.48 17.30
CA ALA A 20 -4.64 -5.12 16.92
C ALA A 20 -3.42 -5.11 15.99
N TRP A 21 -3.44 -4.24 14.99
CA TRP A 21 -2.28 -3.97 14.16
C TRP A 21 -1.36 -3.01 14.90
N PRO A 22 -0.10 -3.39 15.15
CA PRO A 22 0.84 -2.50 15.84
C PRO A 22 1.23 -1.33 14.94
N ALA A 23 0.95 -0.12 15.38
CA ALA A 23 1.68 1.06 14.94
C ALA A 23 2.99 1.13 15.73
N LEU A 24 4.01 1.79 15.17
CA LEU A 24 5.24 2.01 15.91
C LEU A 24 5.73 3.44 15.82
N LEU A 25 6.34 3.87 16.93
CA LEU A 25 7.23 5.02 16.97
C LEU A 25 8.44 4.81 16.04
N PRO A 26 9.05 5.89 15.51
CA PRO A 26 10.15 5.79 14.56
C PRO A 26 11.29 4.85 15.02
N GLY A 27 11.62 3.84 14.21
CA GLY A 27 12.77 2.95 14.40
C GLY A 27 12.47 1.53 14.91
N ALA A 28 11.21 1.20 15.19
CA ALA A 28 10.88 -0.13 15.69
C ALA A 28 10.57 -1.14 14.57
N LYS A 29 10.92 -2.41 14.84
CA LYS A 29 10.72 -3.56 13.95
C LYS A 29 9.28 -4.06 14.08
N TYR A 30 8.71 -4.59 12.99
CA TYR A 30 7.40 -5.28 12.97
C TYR A 30 6.17 -4.38 13.14
N ARG A 31 6.21 -3.18 12.55
CA ARG A 31 5.02 -2.33 12.45
C ARG A 31 4.14 -2.74 11.27
N VAL A 32 2.86 -2.39 11.33
CA VAL A 32 2.00 -2.43 10.16
C VAL A 32 2.00 -1.06 9.47
N ALA A 33 2.04 -1.09 8.14
CA ALA A 33 1.98 0.10 7.29
C ALA A 33 1.24 -0.21 5.98
N LEU A 34 0.67 0.81 5.36
CA LEU A 34 0.13 0.72 4.01
C LEU A 34 1.25 0.95 3.00
N GLY A 35 1.31 0.15 1.94
CA GLY A 35 2.16 0.44 0.79
C GLY A 35 1.52 0.08 -0.53
N ASN A 36 2.33 0.13 -1.58
CA ASN A 36 1.88 -0.18 -2.92
C ASN A 36 2.91 -0.90 -3.78
N HIS A 37 2.35 -1.53 -4.82
CA HIS A 37 3.06 -2.05 -5.97
C HIS A 37 2.48 -1.45 -7.24
N TRP A 38 3.33 -1.24 -8.24
CA TRP A 38 2.88 -0.99 -9.60
C TRP A 38 2.91 -2.29 -10.36
N LEU A 39 1.79 -2.61 -10.97
CA LEU A 39 1.60 -3.76 -11.84
C LEU A 39 1.49 -3.30 -13.30
N ASP A 40 1.71 -4.23 -14.23
CA ASP A 40 1.41 -4.05 -15.64
C ASP A 40 -0.07 -3.66 -15.86
N LYS A 41 -0.40 -3.25 -17.09
CA LYS A 41 -1.76 -2.87 -17.50
C LYS A 41 -2.85 -3.93 -17.23
N ASN A 42 -2.46 -5.19 -17.04
CA ASN A 42 -3.37 -6.30 -16.79
C ASN A 42 -3.49 -6.62 -15.29
N GLY A 43 -2.75 -5.92 -14.43
CA GLY A 43 -2.69 -6.17 -13.00
C GLY A 43 -2.10 -7.54 -12.64
N LYS A 44 -1.24 -8.10 -13.49
CA LYS A 44 -0.70 -9.46 -13.32
C LYS A 44 0.78 -9.49 -12.91
N THR A 45 1.58 -8.63 -13.52
CA THR A 45 3.03 -8.63 -13.31
C THR A 45 3.44 -7.40 -12.53
N VAL A 46 4.18 -7.56 -11.44
CA VAL A 46 4.79 -6.43 -10.72
C VAL A 46 5.89 -5.83 -11.58
N VAL A 47 5.78 -4.52 -11.87
CA VAL A 47 6.79 -3.74 -12.59
C VAL A 47 7.58 -2.83 -11.65
N VAL A 48 6.98 -2.37 -10.55
CA VAL A 48 7.68 -1.71 -9.44
C VAL A 48 7.16 -2.32 -8.15
N LEU A 49 8.06 -2.95 -7.41
CA LEU A 49 7.77 -3.54 -6.12
C LEU A 49 8.09 -2.51 -5.02
N ASP A 50 7.22 -2.40 -4.01
CA ASP A 50 7.51 -1.70 -2.76
C ASP A 50 7.92 -0.23 -2.99
N ASP A 51 6.98 0.54 -3.54
CA ASP A 51 7.21 1.93 -3.95
C ASP A 51 7.01 2.92 -2.80
N GLY A 52 5.77 3.03 -2.30
CA GLY A 52 5.36 3.95 -1.26
C GLY A 52 5.07 3.27 0.08
N ARG A 53 5.16 4.06 1.16
CA ARG A 53 4.84 3.62 2.53
C ARG A 53 4.11 4.71 3.33
N ALA A 54 3.07 4.32 4.05
CA ALA A 54 2.33 5.16 5.00
C ALA A 54 2.15 4.43 6.33
N ASP A 55 2.64 5.06 7.39
CA ASP A 55 2.57 4.52 8.75
C ASP A 55 1.18 4.67 9.34
N LEU A 56 0.80 3.72 10.19
CA LEU A 56 -0.40 3.84 11.02
C LEU A 56 -0.22 4.96 12.05
N PRO A 57 -1.23 5.84 12.26
CA PRO A 57 -1.12 6.93 13.23
C PRO A 57 -1.16 6.45 14.69
N HIS A 58 -1.75 5.28 14.92
CA HIS A 58 -1.86 4.58 16.21
C HIS A 58 -2.22 3.11 15.95
N ASP A 59 -2.14 2.27 16.99
CA ASP A 59 -2.52 0.86 16.89
C ASP A 59 -3.97 0.71 16.45
N ILE A 60 -4.21 -0.04 15.38
CA ILE A 60 -5.56 -0.22 14.83
C ILE A 60 -6.17 -1.50 15.39
N LYS A 61 -7.17 -1.34 16.26
CA LYS A 61 -7.84 -2.47 16.94
C LYS A 61 -8.66 -3.30 15.95
N ALA A 62 -9.01 -4.52 16.35
CA ALA A 62 -9.95 -5.35 15.59
C ALA A 62 -11.27 -4.60 15.33
N GLY A 63 -11.71 -4.59 14.08
CA GLY A 63 -12.89 -3.88 13.60
C GLY A 63 -12.71 -2.39 13.31
N GLU A 64 -11.58 -1.79 13.71
CA GLU A 64 -11.29 -0.37 13.53
C GLU A 64 -10.90 -0.04 12.08
N GLU A 65 -11.17 1.20 11.66
CA GLU A 65 -10.84 1.75 10.36
C GLU A 65 -10.04 3.03 10.50
N VAL A 66 -9.09 3.24 9.60
CA VAL A 66 -8.30 4.48 9.53
C VAL A 66 -8.10 4.91 8.08
N GLU A 67 -8.10 6.22 7.83
CA GLU A 67 -7.70 6.79 6.54
C GLU A 67 -6.21 7.14 6.57
N LEU A 68 -5.49 6.69 5.56
CA LEU A 68 -4.06 6.92 5.38
C LEU A 68 -3.82 7.68 4.08
N THR A 69 -2.77 8.50 4.06
CA THR A 69 -2.29 9.16 2.85
C THR A 69 -0.96 8.54 2.45
N LEU A 70 -0.96 7.82 1.32
CA LEU A 70 0.18 7.09 0.78
C LEU A 70 0.88 7.89 -0.31
N PRO A 71 2.14 8.32 -0.13
CA PRO A 71 2.94 8.84 -1.24
C PRO A 71 3.26 7.71 -2.22
N ILE A 72 3.11 7.98 -3.52
CA ILE A 72 3.42 7.04 -4.62
C ILE A 72 4.29 7.73 -5.66
N LYS A 73 5.07 6.96 -6.42
CA LYS A 73 5.83 7.45 -7.56
C LYS A 73 5.50 6.64 -8.82
N ALA A 74 4.96 7.32 -9.84
CA ALA A 74 4.61 6.68 -11.08
C ALA A 74 5.84 6.05 -11.78
N PRO A 75 5.66 4.94 -12.52
CA PRO A 75 6.67 4.40 -13.40
C PRO A 75 7.28 5.47 -14.33
N LYS A 76 8.57 5.31 -14.66
CA LYS A 76 9.28 6.24 -15.56
C LYS A 76 8.90 6.10 -17.04
N ALA A 77 8.27 4.98 -17.41
CA ALA A 77 7.79 4.76 -18.76
C ALA A 77 6.30 5.14 -18.83
N ALA A 78 5.92 5.83 -19.90
CA ALA A 78 4.52 6.09 -20.19
C ALA A 78 3.80 4.78 -20.52
N GLY A 79 2.53 4.68 -20.13
CA GLY A 79 1.73 3.48 -20.29
C GLY A 79 0.56 3.40 -19.32
N ASP A 80 -0.24 2.36 -19.47
CA ASP A 80 -1.30 2.02 -18.52
C ASP A 80 -0.75 1.05 -17.49
N TYR A 81 -1.02 1.33 -16.22
CA TYR A 81 -0.56 0.55 -15.08
C TYR A 81 -1.70 0.33 -14.09
N THR A 82 -1.57 -0.70 -13.26
CA THR A 82 -2.45 -0.88 -12.09
C THR A 82 -1.65 -0.62 -10.83
N LEU A 83 -2.10 0.33 -10.02
CA LEU A 83 -1.61 0.56 -8.67
C LEU A 83 -2.33 -0.41 -7.73
N GLU A 84 -1.59 -1.30 -7.10
CA GLU A 84 -2.07 -2.21 -6.05
C GLU A 84 -1.73 -1.64 -4.68
N LEU A 85 -2.72 -1.55 -3.80
CA LEU A 85 -2.56 -1.13 -2.42
C LEU A 85 -2.69 -2.34 -1.50
N ASP A 86 -1.70 -2.55 -0.64
CA ASP A 86 -1.70 -3.62 0.35
C ASP A 86 -1.05 -3.17 1.66
N LEU A 87 -1.50 -3.77 2.76
CA LEU A 87 -0.84 -3.62 4.05
C LEU A 87 0.38 -4.54 4.10
N VAL A 88 1.41 -4.09 4.81
CA VAL A 88 2.59 -4.91 5.13
C VAL A 88 2.74 -4.97 6.64
N HIS A 89 3.09 -6.14 7.15
CA HIS A 89 3.73 -6.26 8.46
C HIS A 89 5.23 -6.24 8.22
N GLU A 90 5.85 -5.10 8.53
CA GLU A 90 7.24 -4.78 8.16
C GLU A 90 8.23 -5.85 8.62
N GLY A 91 9.04 -6.32 7.67
CA GLY A 91 10.02 -7.40 7.91
C GLY A 91 9.43 -8.80 8.01
N LEU A 92 8.11 -8.98 7.84
CA LEU A 92 7.43 -10.28 7.84
C LEU A 92 6.78 -10.60 6.50
N SER A 93 5.67 -9.94 6.18
CA SER A 93 4.88 -10.27 4.99
C SER A 93 3.87 -9.19 4.63
N TRP A 94 3.49 -9.19 3.36
CA TRP A 94 2.32 -8.49 2.85
C TRP A 94 1.05 -9.21 3.26
N PHE A 95 -0.02 -8.47 3.52
CA PHE A 95 -1.28 -9.03 3.98
C PHE A 95 -1.98 -9.86 2.89
N THR A 96 -1.79 -9.52 1.61
CA THR A 96 -2.28 -10.34 0.48
C THR A 96 -1.74 -11.77 0.50
N ALA A 97 -0.50 -11.97 1.00
CA ALA A 97 0.08 -13.31 1.14
C ALA A 97 -0.66 -14.19 2.15
N HIS A 98 -1.48 -13.58 3.01
CA HIS A 98 -2.35 -14.23 3.97
C HIS A 98 -3.84 -14.11 3.60
N GLY A 99 -4.15 -13.76 2.35
CA GLY A 99 -5.52 -13.74 1.82
C GLY A 99 -6.32 -12.46 2.13
N SER A 100 -5.66 -11.38 2.57
CA SER A 100 -6.33 -10.08 2.69
C SER A 100 -6.82 -9.59 1.34
N GLN A 101 -7.97 -8.90 1.35
CA GLN A 101 -8.42 -8.15 0.20
C GLN A 101 -7.53 -6.93 -0.02
N ILE A 102 -7.26 -6.64 -1.28
CA ILE A 102 -6.42 -5.52 -1.75
C ILE A 102 -7.25 -4.59 -2.64
N ALA A 103 -6.86 -3.33 -2.70
CA ALA A 103 -7.44 -2.37 -3.63
C ALA A 103 -6.55 -2.22 -4.87
N LYS A 104 -7.16 -2.12 -6.05
CA LYS A 104 -6.47 -1.89 -7.32
C LYS A 104 -7.07 -0.68 -8.03
N VAL A 105 -6.21 0.18 -8.56
CA VAL A 105 -6.60 1.38 -9.31
C VAL A 105 -5.85 1.43 -10.63
N ASN A 106 -6.57 1.58 -11.74
CA ASN A 106 -5.94 1.74 -13.05
C ASN A 106 -5.50 3.20 -13.24
N ILE A 107 -4.24 3.40 -13.60
CA ILE A 107 -3.63 4.71 -13.75
C ILE A 107 -2.91 4.77 -15.09
N LYS A 108 -3.21 5.83 -15.86
CA LYS A 108 -2.48 6.17 -17.07
C LYS A 108 -1.31 7.09 -16.73
N VAL A 109 -0.11 6.68 -17.15
CA VAL A 109 1.14 7.43 -17.06
C VAL A 109 1.51 8.00 -18.43
N GLN A 110 1.82 9.29 -18.50
CA GLN A 110 2.08 10.04 -19.73
C GLN A 110 3.43 10.77 -19.72
#